data_AF-A0A2K8Z9R0-F1
#
_entry.id   AF-A0A2K8Z9R0-F1
#
_cell.length_a   1.000
_cell.length_b   1.000
_cell.length_c   1.000
_cell.angle_alpha   90.00
_cell.angle_beta   90.00
_cell.angle_gamma   90.00
#
_symmetry.space_group_name_H-M   'P 1'
#
loop_
_entity.id
_entity.type
_entity.pdbx_description
1 polymer ?
#
loop_
_entity_poly.entity_id
_entity_poly.type
_entity_poly.pdbx_seq_one_letter_code
_entity_poly.pdbx_strand_id
1 'polypeptide(L)'
;MKAINIHFFSPTENQQPKAKAEKAAKPAKLLLTGHISTTGKLVLPAKTVAHLGVDLNKTSFKVGMDEGKRKAKSLYLVPSSSNAETFVFEQAAKSYTLALPFILTESGVDFVKTKYDFTIRLFEYEGTTAFALQLAPEAAEAKVPYTGKPRGRKPKQDQGAE
;
A
#
# COMPACT_ATOMS: atom_id res chain seq x y z
N MET A 1 -28.61 24.20 60.86
CA MET A 1 -27.54 23.41 60.22
C MET A 1 -27.50 23.81 58.75
N LYS A 2 -26.35 24.29 58.24
CA LYS A 2 -26.25 24.70 56.83
C LYS A 2 -26.10 23.43 55.97
N ALA A 3 -27.00 23.27 55.00
CA ALA A 3 -27.00 22.13 54.09
C ALA A 3 -25.68 22.09 53.30
N ILE A 4 -25.04 20.93 53.28
CA ILE A 4 -23.85 20.69 52.47
C ILE A 4 -24.34 20.45 51.05
N ASN A 5 -24.03 21.37 50.15
CA ASN A 5 -24.31 21.21 48.72
C ASN A 5 -23.23 20.30 48.13
N ILE A 6 -23.60 19.04 47.87
CA ILE A 6 -22.73 18.08 47.20
C ILE A 6 -23.05 18.13 45.71
N HIS A 7 -22.01 18.34 44.89
CA HIS A 7 -22.10 18.33 43.44
C HIS A 7 -21.82 16.92 42.92
N PHE A 8 -22.72 16.38 42.10
CA PHE A 8 -22.57 15.06 41.50
C PHE A 8 -22.30 15.20 40.01
N PHE A 9 -21.33 14.43 39.51
CA PHE A 9 -20.94 14.44 38.10
C PHE A 9 -21.79 13.49 37.26
N SER A 10 -22.01 13.83 35.99
CA SER A 10 -22.73 13.01 35.02
C SER A 10 -21.78 12.12 34.20
N PRO A 11 -22.22 10.96 33.66
CA PRO A 11 -21.37 10.06 32.86
C PRO A 11 -20.75 10.74 31.63
N THR A 12 -21.40 11.77 31.11
CA THR A 12 -20.95 12.62 30.00
C THR A 12 -19.73 13.48 30.34
N GLU A 13 -19.53 13.83 31.62
CA GLU A 13 -18.34 14.57 32.07
C GLU A 13 -17.11 13.64 32.20
N ASN A 14 -17.33 12.33 32.27
CA ASN A 14 -16.27 11.31 32.26
C ASN A 14 -15.79 10.96 30.85
N GLN A 15 -16.24 11.68 29.82
CA GLN A 15 -15.75 11.52 28.45
C GLN A 15 -14.83 12.68 28.12
N GLN A 16 -13.53 12.40 27.99
CA GLN A 16 -12.56 13.39 27.52
C GLN A 16 -13.08 14.01 26.21
N PRO A 17 -13.12 15.36 26.10
CA PRO A 17 -13.47 16.00 24.84
C PRO A 17 -12.48 15.52 23.79
N LYS A 18 -12.95 14.69 22.85
CA LYS A 18 -12.18 14.32 21.67
C LYS A 18 -11.67 15.61 21.05
N ALA A 19 -10.37 15.79 21.16
CA ALA A 19 -9.69 16.99 20.77
C ALA A 19 -10.09 17.36 19.34
N LYS A 20 -10.51 18.63 19.20
CA LYS A 20 -10.38 19.51 18.04
C LYS A 20 -10.79 18.90 16.70
N ALA A 21 -11.80 19.55 16.11
CA ALA A 21 -12.06 19.57 14.68
C ALA A 21 -10.77 19.43 13.88
N GLU A 22 -10.55 18.24 13.34
CA GLU A 22 -9.53 18.01 12.34
C GLU A 22 -9.90 18.93 11.18
N LYS A 23 -9.05 19.95 10.98
CA LYS A 23 -9.00 20.75 9.76
C LYS A 23 -9.33 19.83 8.60
N ALA A 24 -10.29 20.22 7.77
CA ALA A 24 -10.63 19.55 6.52
C ALA A 24 -9.35 19.03 5.85
N ALA A 25 -9.07 17.75 6.07
CA ALA A 25 -7.99 17.07 5.40
C ALA A 25 -8.44 17.09 3.95
N LYS A 26 -7.68 17.78 3.09
CA LYS A 26 -7.75 17.65 1.63
C LYS A 26 -8.09 16.20 1.33
N PRO A 27 -9.08 15.88 0.48
CA PRO A 27 -9.58 14.52 0.33
C PRO A 27 -8.37 13.61 0.17
N ALA A 28 -8.08 12.85 1.23
CA ALA A 28 -6.93 11.97 1.22
C ALA A 28 -7.23 11.06 0.05
N LYS A 29 -6.46 11.20 -1.04
CA LYS A 29 -6.48 10.24 -2.13
C LYS A 29 -6.20 8.92 -1.43
N LEU A 30 -7.25 8.15 -1.14
CA LEU A 30 -7.17 6.88 -0.46
C LEU A 30 -6.30 6.03 -1.37
N LEU A 31 -5.01 5.95 -1.05
CA LEU A 31 -4.07 5.18 -1.82
C LEU A 31 -4.42 3.73 -1.56
N LEU A 32 -5.07 3.13 -2.53
CA LEU A 32 -5.40 1.72 -2.51
C LEU A 32 -4.10 0.97 -2.71
N THR A 33 -3.53 0.46 -1.63
CA THR A 33 -2.23 -0.23 -1.65
C THR A 33 -2.36 -1.70 -1.28
N GLY A 34 -1.39 -2.47 -1.75
CA GLY A 34 -1.16 -3.86 -1.37
C GLY A 34 0.33 -4.19 -1.50
N HIS A 35 0.69 -5.43 -1.20
CA HIS A 35 2.08 -5.90 -1.26
C HIS A 35 2.18 -7.29 -1.88
N ILE A 36 3.37 -7.64 -2.36
CA ILE A 36 3.66 -8.98 -2.87
C ILE A 36 4.34 -9.78 -1.76
N SER A 37 3.81 -10.96 -1.46
CA SER A 37 4.44 -11.89 -0.52
C SER A 37 5.72 -12.48 -1.13
N THR A 38 6.61 -12.97 -0.26
CA THR A 38 7.81 -13.71 -0.66
C THR A 38 7.52 -15.03 -1.37
N THR A 39 6.27 -15.47 -1.37
CA THR A 39 5.77 -16.66 -2.08
C THR A 39 5.14 -16.33 -3.44
N GLY A 40 5.21 -15.08 -3.88
CA GLY A 40 4.65 -14.66 -5.17
C GLY A 40 3.14 -14.52 -5.17
N LYS A 41 2.55 -14.17 -4.02
CA LYS A 41 1.11 -13.86 -3.91
C LYS A 41 0.92 -12.35 -3.85
N LEU A 42 -0.02 -11.82 -4.62
CA LEU A 42 -0.51 -10.46 -4.44
C LEU A 42 -1.42 -10.43 -3.22
N VAL A 43 -1.12 -9.59 -2.25
CA VAL A 43 -1.87 -9.45 -0.99
C VAL A 43 -2.56 -8.09 -0.96
N LEU A 44 -3.90 -8.12 -0.95
CA LEU A 44 -4.74 -6.95 -0.78
C LEU A 44 -5.31 -6.90 0.64
N PRO A 45 -5.04 -5.85 1.42
CA PRO A 45 -5.71 -5.63 2.70
C PRO A 45 -7.22 -5.51 2.53
N ALA A 46 -8.01 -6.09 3.43
CA ALA A 46 -9.48 -6.01 3.36
C ALA A 46 -10.01 -4.56 3.34
N LYS A 47 -9.29 -3.62 3.97
CA LYS A 47 -9.59 -2.18 3.91
C LYS A 47 -9.53 -1.66 2.47
N THR A 48 -8.48 -2.00 1.73
CA THR A 48 -8.31 -1.64 0.32
C THR A 48 -9.46 -2.21 -0.51
N VAL A 49 -9.84 -3.46 -0.27
CA VAL A 49 -10.92 -4.13 -1.01
C VAL A 49 -12.29 -3.51 -0.75
N ALA A 50 -12.59 -3.13 0.49
CA ALA A 50 -13.83 -2.42 0.82
C ALA A 50 -13.99 -1.09 0.05
N HIS A 51 -12.88 -0.46 -0.33
CA HIS A 51 -12.88 0.76 -1.12
C HIS A 51 -12.87 0.53 -2.64
N LEU A 52 -12.57 -0.68 -3.12
CA LEU A 52 -12.66 -1.03 -4.54
C LEU A 52 -14.11 -1.17 -5.02
N GLY A 53 -15.05 -1.45 -4.11
CA GLY A 53 -16.47 -1.61 -4.43
C GLY A 53 -16.80 -2.87 -5.25
N VAL A 54 -15.87 -3.84 -5.29
CA VAL A 54 -16.02 -5.10 -6.04
C VAL A 54 -15.84 -6.30 -5.12
N ASP A 55 -16.72 -7.29 -5.28
CA ASP A 55 -16.63 -8.58 -4.58
C ASP A 55 -15.57 -9.47 -5.23
N LEU A 56 -14.34 -9.43 -4.70
CA LEU A 56 -13.21 -10.24 -5.19
C LEU A 56 -13.45 -11.76 -5.08
N ASN A 57 -14.35 -12.19 -4.18
CA ASN A 57 -14.70 -13.61 -3.98
C ASN A 57 -15.59 -14.19 -5.09
N LYS A 58 -16.35 -13.33 -5.78
CA LYS A 58 -17.33 -13.74 -6.79
C LYS A 58 -16.90 -13.34 -8.20
N THR A 59 -15.77 -12.65 -8.31
CA THR A 59 -15.30 -12.08 -9.56
C THR A 59 -14.02 -12.78 -9.98
N SER A 60 -14.01 -13.28 -11.21
CA SER A 60 -12.82 -13.83 -11.84
C SER A 60 -12.09 -12.70 -12.57
N PHE A 61 -10.76 -12.68 -12.51
CA PHE A 61 -9.94 -11.61 -13.08
C PHE A 61 -8.99 -12.17 -14.13
N LYS A 62 -8.92 -11.52 -15.29
CA LYS A 62 -7.80 -11.70 -16.21
C LYS A 62 -6.63 -10.85 -15.74
N VAL A 63 -5.45 -11.45 -15.71
CA VAL A 63 -4.21 -10.78 -15.33
C VAL A 63 -3.41 -10.49 -16.59
N GLY A 64 -3.11 -9.22 -16.84
CA GLY A 64 -2.32 -8.77 -17.98
C GLY A 64 -1.12 -7.91 -17.56
N MET A 65 -0.20 -7.70 -18.50
CA MET A 65 0.94 -6.78 -18.36
C MET A 65 1.10 -5.95 -19.63
N ASP A 66 1.86 -4.86 -19.55
CA ASP A 66 2.22 -4.07 -20.73
C ASP A 66 2.94 -4.93 -21.78
N GLU A 67 2.44 -4.92 -23.01
CA GLU A 67 3.05 -5.63 -24.13
C GLU A 67 4.43 -5.04 -24.47
N GLY A 68 5.42 -5.92 -24.72
CA GLY A 68 6.78 -5.52 -25.13
C GLY A 68 7.73 -5.09 -24.00
N LYS A 69 7.31 -5.08 -22.73
CA LYS A 69 8.21 -4.78 -21.60
C LYS A 69 8.74 -6.05 -20.94
N ARG A 70 10.07 -6.13 -20.82
CA ARG A 70 10.77 -7.24 -20.14
C ARG A 70 10.58 -7.26 -18.61
N LYS A 71 10.12 -6.15 -18.01
CA LYS A 71 9.87 -6.03 -16.57
C LYS A 71 8.48 -5.47 -16.33
N ALA A 72 7.64 -6.16 -15.55
CA ALA A 72 6.33 -5.65 -15.16
C ALA A 72 6.49 -4.48 -14.19
N LYS A 73 6.23 -3.27 -14.69
CA LYS A 73 6.05 -2.07 -13.85
C LYS A 73 4.60 -1.90 -13.42
N SER A 74 3.67 -2.44 -14.22
CA SER A 74 2.23 -2.41 -13.98
C SER A 74 1.65 -3.78 -14.33
N LEU A 75 0.77 -4.28 -13.47
CA LEU A 75 -0.10 -5.41 -13.74
C LEU A 75 -1.53 -4.90 -13.89
N TYR A 76 -2.29 -5.49 -14.79
CA TYR A 76 -3.68 -5.14 -15.04
C TYR A 76 -4.58 -6.29 -14.61
N LEU A 77 -5.59 -6.00 -13.80
CA LEU A 77 -6.65 -6.93 -13.44
C LEU A 77 -7.93 -6.45 -14.11
N VAL A 78 -8.47 -7.26 -15.00
CA VAL A 78 -9.73 -6.99 -15.68
C VAL A 78 -10.76 -8.02 -15.21
N PRO A 79 -11.87 -7.60 -14.60
CA PRO A 79 -12.97 -8.52 -14.29
C PRO A 79 -13.45 -9.21 -15.57
N SER A 80 -13.64 -10.53 -15.51
CA SER A 80 -14.14 -11.33 -16.62
C SER A 80 -15.18 -12.31 -16.12
N SER A 81 -16.31 -12.39 -16.82
CA SER A 81 -17.36 -13.38 -16.58
C SER A 81 -17.07 -14.73 -17.27
N SER A 82 -16.06 -14.78 -18.15
CA SER A 82 -15.62 -16.01 -18.80
C SER A 82 -14.66 -16.78 -17.90
N ASN A 83 -14.79 -18.12 -17.85
CA ASN A 83 -13.93 -19.01 -17.06
C ASN A 83 -12.57 -19.31 -17.73
N ALA A 84 -12.38 -18.91 -18.99
CA ALA A 84 -11.11 -19.14 -19.68
C ALA A 84 -10.06 -18.10 -19.24
N GLU A 85 -8.91 -18.59 -18.78
CA GLU A 85 -7.71 -17.78 -18.46
C GLU A 85 -7.91 -16.73 -17.36
N THR A 86 -8.81 -17.03 -16.41
CA THR A 86 -9.08 -16.16 -15.26
C THR A 86 -8.52 -16.69 -13.95
N PHE A 87 -8.19 -15.77 -13.05
CA PHE A 87 -7.68 -16.01 -11.72
C PHE A 87 -8.66 -15.49 -10.67
N VAL A 88 -8.77 -16.17 -9.53
CA VAL A 88 -9.70 -15.80 -8.45
C VAL A 88 -8.91 -15.51 -7.18
N PHE A 89 -9.33 -14.47 -6.46
CA PHE A 89 -8.73 -14.14 -5.17
C PHE A 89 -9.20 -15.13 -4.11
N GLU A 90 -8.25 -15.63 -3.32
CA GLU A 90 -8.52 -16.41 -2.13
C GLU A 90 -8.70 -15.47 -0.94
N GLN A 91 -9.77 -15.65 -0.17
CA GLN A 91 -9.97 -14.93 1.06
C GLN A 91 -9.03 -15.47 2.15
N ALA A 92 -8.17 -14.60 2.66
CA ALA A 92 -7.40 -14.81 3.88
C ALA A 92 -8.03 -14.02 5.04
N ALA A 93 -7.59 -14.28 6.28
CA ALA A 93 -8.26 -13.78 7.49
C ALA A 93 -8.59 -12.28 7.50
N LYS A 94 -7.68 -11.41 7.01
CA LYS A 94 -7.86 -9.95 6.94
C LYS A 94 -7.44 -9.36 5.59
N SER A 95 -7.30 -10.21 4.58
CA SER A 95 -6.76 -9.85 3.27
C SER A 95 -7.27 -10.80 2.20
N TYR A 96 -7.09 -10.41 0.95
CA TYR A 96 -7.34 -11.25 -0.21
C TYR A 96 -6.01 -11.53 -0.88
N THR A 97 -5.81 -12.78 -1.32
CA THR A 97 -4.54 -13.20 -1.91
C THR A 97 -4.74 -13.82 -3.28
N LEU A 98 -3.89 -13.47 -4.25
CA LEU A 98 -3.87 -14.07 -5.58
C LEU A 98 -2.48 -14.64 -5.85
N ALA A 99 -2.39 -15.95 -6.04
CA ALA A 99 -1.11 -16.60 -6.32
C ALA A 99 -0.72 -16.41 -7.79
N LEU A 100 0.38 -15.69 -8.04
CA LEU A 100 0.93 -15.45 -9.37
C LEU A 100 2.47 -15.67 -9.41
N PRO A 101 3.03 -16.73 -8.80
CA PRO A 101 4.48 -16.85 -8.64
C PRO A 101 5.23 -16.92 -9.96
N PHE A 102 4.72 -17.70 -10.93
CA PHE A 102 5.35 -17.85 -12.25
C PHE A 102 5.28 -16.55 -13.05
N ILE A 103 4.10 -15.93 -13.14
CA ILE A 103 3.89 -14.68 -13.88
C ILE A 103 4.76 -13.54 -13.32
N LEU A 104 4.85 -13.42 -11.99
CA LEU A 104 5.71 -12.42 -11.36
C LEU A 104 7.19 -12.68 -11.65
N THR A 105 7.61 -13.95 -11.65
CA THR A 105 9.01 -14.33 -11.95
C THR A 105 9.35 -14.07 -13.42
N GLU A 106 8.49 -14.48 -14.35
CA GLU A 106 8.68 -14.26 -15.80
C GLU A 106 8.66 -12.78 -16.16
N SER A 107 7.87 -11.99 -15.43
CA SER A 107 7.84 -10.54 -15.57
C SER A 107 8.99 -9.83 -14.84
N GLY A 108 9.97 -10.56 -14.31
CA GLY A 108 11.20 -10.01 -13.75
C GLY A 108 11.06 -9.39 -12.35
N VAL A 109 10.01 -9.75 -11.61
CA VAL A 109 9.79 -9.33 -10.21
C VAL A 109 10.44 -10.33 -9.26
N ASP A 110 11.56 -9.96 -8.64
CA ASP A 110 12.26 -10.80 -7.65
C ASP A 110 11.69 -10.58 -6.24
N PHE A 111 10.50 -11.12 -5.98
CA PHE A 111 9.80 -11.03 -4.69
C PHE A 111 10.46 -11.85 -3.57
N VAL A 112 11.44 -12.69 -3.89
CA VAL A 112 12.20 -13.46 -2.89
C VAL A 112 13.25 -12.58 -2.23
N LYS A 113 13.95 -11.75 -3.03
CA LYS A 113 15.03 -10.89 -2.53
C LYS A 113 14.57 -9.49 -2.17
N THR A 114 13.52 -8.99 -2.81
CA THR A 114 13.05 -7.60 -2.67
C THR A 114 11.59 -7.59 -2.27
N LYS A 115 11.24 -6.77 -1.27
CA LYS A 115 9.83 -6.52 -0.95
C LYS A 115 9.25 -5.57 -1.99
N TYR A 116 8.06 -5.90 -2.46
CA TYR A 116 7.34 -5.07 -3.43
C TYR A 116 6.01 -4.65 -2.85
N ASP A 117 5.74 -3.36 -2.97
CA ASP A 117 4.43 -2.79 -2.76
C ASP A 117 3.81 -2.44 -4.11
N PHE A 118 2.49 -2.36 -4.15
CA PHE A 118 1.79 -1.86 -5.33
C PHE A 118 0.69 -0.89 -4.95
N THR A 119 0.45 0.06 -5.85
CA THR A 119 -0.68 0.98 -5.77
C THR A 119 -1.69 0.63 -6.84
N ILE A 120 -2.95 0.53 -6.45
CA ILE A 120 -4.08 0.19 -7.32
C ILE A 120 -4.68 1.48 -7.84
N ARG A 121 -4.86 1.55 -9.16
CA ARG A 121 -5.59 2.61 -9.85
C ARG A 121 -6.76 2.00 -10.59
N LEU A 122 -7.94 2.54 -10.38
CA LEU A 122 -9.12 2.15 -11.13
C LEU A 122 -9.07 2.85 -12.48
N PHE A 123 -9.42 2.13 -13.54
CA PHE A 123 -9.59 2.67 -14.88
C PHE A 123 -10.69 1.91 -15.61
N GLU A 124 -11.23 2.50 -16.67
CA GLU A 124 -12.24 1.83 -17.49
C GLU A 124 -11.57 1.11 -18.65
N TYR A 125 -11.91 -0.16 -18.85
CA TYR A 125 -11.40 -1.00 -19.91
C TYR A 125 -12.55 -1.80 -20.52
N GLU A 126 -12.79 -1.64 -21.83
CA GLU A 126 -13.86 -2.34 -22.56
C GLU A 126 -15.24 -2.24 -21.87
N GLY A 127 -15.57 -1.08 -21.28
CA GLY A 127 -16.84 -0.83 -20.58
C GLY A 127 -16.95 -1.48 -19.20
N THR A 128 -15.85 -2.04 -18.67
CA THR A 128 -15.76 -2.62 -17.32
C THR A 128 -14.71 -1.90 -16.49
N THR A 129 -14.97 -1.72 -15.20
CA THR A 129 -13.98 -1.16 -14.27
C THR A 129 -12.83 -2.16 -14.05
N ALA A 130 -11.65 -1.80 -14.53
CA ALA A 130 -10.42 -2.56 -14.38
C ALA A 130 -9.46 -1.90 -13.38
N PHE A 131 -8.45 -2.65 -12.95
CA PHE A 131 -7.52 -2.25 -11.91
C PHE A 131 -6.08 -2.34 -12.43
N ALA A 132 -5.37 -1.22 -12.40
CA ALA A 132 -3.95 -1.16 -12.71
C ALA A 132 -3.14 -1.16 -11.41
N LEU A 133 -2.37 -2.20 -11.17
CA LEU A 133 -1.47 -2.38 -10.04
C LEU A 133 -0.09 -1.91 -10.46
N GLN A 134 0.27 -0.71 -10.02
CA GLN A 134 1.59 -0.18 -10.26
C GLN A 134 2.55 -0.72 -9.21
N LEU A 135 3.47 -1.57 -9.65
CA LEU A 135 4.48 -2.23 -8.82
C LEU A 135 5.62 -1.25 -8.51
N ALA A 136 5.98 -1.17 -7.24
CA ALA A 136 7.14 -0.43 -6.76
C ALA A 136 7.92 -1.33 -5.80
N PRO A 137 9.23 -1.53 -6.00
CA PRO A 137 10.04 -2.09 -4.94
C PRO A 137 9.91 -1.17 -3.72
N GLU A 138 9.77 -1.76 -2.53
CA GLU A 138 9.84 -1.05 -1.25
C GLU A 138 11.27 -0.49 -1.17
N ALA A 139 11.45 0.70 -1.74
CA ALA A 139 12.73 1.36 -1.78
C ALA A 139 13.08 1.64 -0.32
N ALA A 140 14.09 0.91 0.17
CA ALA A 140 14.77 1.22 1.42
C ALA A 140 14.95 2.74 1.47
N GLU A 141 14.21 3.35 2.40
CA GLU A 141 14.27 4.73 2.85
C GLU A 141 14.93 5.67 1.85
N ALA A 142 14.10 6.45 1.14
CA ALA A 142 14.55 7.65 0.43
C ALA A 142 15.58 8.35 1.32
N LYS A 143 16.87 8.27 0.93
CA LYS A 143 17.99 8.80 1.70
C LYS A 143 17.59 10.20 2.12
N VAL A 144 17.33 10.37 3.41
CA VAL A 144 16.99 11.67 3.99
C VAL A 144 18.00 12.67 3.44
N PRO A 145 17.56 13.73 2.73
CA PRO A 145 18.48 14.70 2.17
C PRO A 145 19.32 15.25 3.33
N TYR A 146 20.62 15.14 3.18
CA TYR A 146 21.61 15.53 4.19
C TYR A 146 21.37 16.98 4.61
N THR A 147 20.79 17.18 5.80
CA THR A 147 20.60 18.50 6.44
C THR A 147 21.78 18.85 7.37
N GLY A 148 22.95 18.25 7.13
CA GLY A 148 24.16 18.50 7.91
C GLY A 148 24.95 19.69 7.38
N LYS A 149 25.30 20.63 8.28
CA LYS A 149 26.25 21.72 8.04
C LYS A 149 27.52 21.22 7.32
N PRO A 150 28.16 22.02 6.44
CA PRO A 150 29.32 21.60 5.67
C PRO A 150 30.41 21.06 6.60
N ARG A 151 30.85 19.81 6.37
CA ARG A 151 31.99 19.24 7.07
C ARG A 151 33.23 20.08 6.72
N GLY A 152 33.66 20.92 7.66
CA GLY A 152 34.90 21.68 7.55
C GLY A 152 36.08 20.75 7.24
N ARG A 153 37.00 21.20 6.37
CA ARG A 153 38.24 20.49 6.04
C ARG A 153 39.00 20.14 7.33
N LYS A 154 39.27 18.86 7.56
CA LYS A 154 40.28 18.43 8.52
C LYS A 154 41.64 18.95 8.01
N PRO A 155 42.40 19.76 8.79
CA PRO A 155 43.76 20.11 8.41
C PRO A 155 44.63 18.85 8.42
N LYS A 156 45.48 18.73 7.39
CA LYS A 156 46.46 17.66 7.24
C LYS A 156 47.56 17.93 8.27
N GLN A 157 47.75 17.03 9.24
CA GLN A 157 48.93 17.05 10.08
C GLN A 157 50.14 16.79 9.16
N ASP A 158 51.02 17.80 9.04
CA ASP A 158 52.39 17.59 8.61
C ASP A 158 53.13 16.91 9.78
N GLN A 159 53.58 15.68 9.55
CA GLN A 159 54.57 15.01 10.39
C GLN A 159 55.78 14.69 9.50
N GLY A 160 56.95 15.18 9.89
CA GLY A 160 58.24 14.71 9.39
C GLY A 160 59.16 15.82 8.90
N ALA A 161 59.75 16.58 9.82
CA ALA A 161 61.05 17.22 9.59
C ALA A 161 62.06 16.46 10.46
N GLU A 162 63.04 15.87 9.77
CA GLU A 162 64.27 15.26 10.28
C GLU A 162 65.27 16.35 10.67
#